data_AF-A0A2K1NMV1-F1
#
_entry.id   AF-A0A2K1NMV1-F1
#
_cell.length_a   1.000
_cell.length_b   1.000
_cell.length_c   1.000
_cell.angle_alpha   90.00
_cell.angle_beta   90.00
_cell.angle_gamma   90.00
#
_symmetry.space_group_name_H-M   'P 1'
#
loop_
_entity.id
_entity.type
_entity.pdbx_description
1 polymer ?
#
loop_
_entity_poly.entity_id
_entity_poly.type
_entity_poly.pdbx_seq_one_letter_code
_entity_poly.pdbx_strand_id
1 'polypeptide(L)'
;MIETVQYKYIRFLYFNKHKGQRAIAKEMGIHRATVKRAIKNPEQKYHMNVERDKPVNGDFEKRIKHLLEYNSNQPKNQKLTKRRIYELICEGGYKGSYSSFTYQARKIEEKLGINSYSKC
;
A
#
# COMPACT_ATOMS: atom_id res chain seq x y z
N MET A 1 -24.89 7.36 -0.74
CA MET A 1 -23.44 7.58 -0.89
C MET A 1 -23.27 8.88 -1.67
N ILE A 2 -22.43 9.81 -1.22
CA ILE A 2 -22.25 11.11 -1.90
C ILE A 2 -21.14 10.93 -2.93
N GLU A 3 -21.41 11.27 -4.18
CA GLU A 3 -20.47 11.09 -5.28
C GLU A 3 -19.29 12.08 -5.17
N THR A 4 -18.14 11.68 -5.69
CA THR A 4 -16.92 12.52 -5.75
C THR A 4 -17.16 13.84 -6.52
N VAL A 5 -18.12 13.84 -7.45
CA VAL A 5 -18.57 15.04 -8.18
C VAL A 5 -19.21 16.07 -7.24
N GLN A 6 -20.03 15.63 -6.27
CA GLN A 6 -20.68 16.51 -5.30
C GLN A 6 -19.68 17.18 -4.36
N TYR A 7 -18.58 16.50 -4.02
CA TYR A 7 -17.50 17.05 -3.19
C TYR A 7 -16.76 18.20 -3.86
N LYS A 8 -16.41 18.06 -5.14
CA LYS A 8 -15.75 19.13 -5.91
C LYS A 8 -16.65 20.36 -6.01
N TYR A 9 -17.94 20.15 -6.23
CA TYR A 9 -18.91 21.24 -6.33
C TYR A 9 -19.11 21.98 -5.00
N ILE A 10 -19.20 21.26 -3.87
CA ILE A 10 -19.22 21.88 -2.53
C ILE A 10 -18.01 22.78 -2.31
N ARG A 11 -16.81 22.32 -2.71
CA ARG A 11 -15.57 23.09 -2.58
C ARG A 11 -15.57 24.33 -3.48
N PHE A 12 -16.03 24.21 -4.72
CA PHE A 12 -16.20 25.35 -5.62
C PHE A 12 -17.13 26.40 -5.03
N LEU A 13 -18.29 26.00 -4.48
CA LEU A 13 -19.22 26.92 -3.86
C LEU A 13 -18.62 27.64 -2.63
N TYR A 14 -17.78 26.95 -1.85
CA TYR A 14 -17.15 27.52 -0.68
C TYR A 14 -15.96 28.43 -1.01
N PHE A 15 -15.01 27.97 -1.83
CA PHE A 15 -13.76 28.68 -2.11
C PHE A 15 -13.89 29.71 -3.25
N ASN A 16 -14.67 29.42 -4.29
CA ASN A 16 -14.78 30.29 -5.48
C ASN A 16 -16.02 31.18 -5.44
N LYS A 17 -17.11 30.73 -4.80
CA LYS A 17 -18.36 31.51 -4.66
C LYS A 17 -18.57 32.07 -3.25
N HIS A 18 -17.62 31.84 -2.34
CA HIS A 18 -17.63 32.34 -0.95
C HIS A 18 -18.93 32.07 -0.18
N LYS A 19 -19.66 31.00 -0.53
CA LYS A 19 -20.91 30.65 0.14
C LYS A 19 -20.63 30.04 1.52
N GLY A 20 -21.44 30.42 2.50
CA GLY A 20 -21.37 29.82 3.84
C GLY A 20 -21.80 28.35 3.84
N GLN A 21 -21.23 27.55 4.74
CA GLN A 21 -21.50 26.10 4.84
C GLN A 21 -22.99 25.76 5.00
N ARG A 22 -23.76 26.60 5.71
CA ARG A 22 -25.21 26.43 5.88
C ARG A 22 -25.98 26.67 4.58
N ALA A 23 -25.57 27.65 3.79
CA ALA A 23 -26.18 27.95 2.49
C ALA A 23 -25.94 26.79 1.52
N ILE A 24 -24.71 26.29 1.44
CA ILE A 24 -24.35 25.14 0.61
C ILE A 24 -25.14 23.89 1.00
N ALA A 25 -25.29 23.63 2.32
CA ALA A 25 -26.07 22.49 2.81
C ALA A 25 -27.55 22.56 2.39
N LYS A 26 -28.17 23.74 2.48
CA LYS A 26 -29.57 23.97 2.08
C LYS A 26 -29.76 23.89 0.57
N GLU A 27 -28.85 24.47 -0.21
CA GLU A 27 -28.88 24.50 -1.67
C GLU A 27 -28.69 23.11 -2.28
N MET A 28 -27.80 22.29 -1.72
CA MET A 28 -27.50 20.95 -2.22
C MET A 28 -28.35 19.84 -1.57
N GLY A 29 -29.14 20.15 -0.54
CA GLY A 29 -29.85 19.14 0.26
C GLY A 29 -28.92 18.18 1.01
N ILE A 30 -27.69 18.59 1.30
CA ILE A 30 -26.67 17.74 1.92
C ILE A 30 -26.49 18.13 3.39
N HIS A 31 -26.35 17.13 4.26
CA HIS A 31 -26.09 17.36 5.67
C HIS A 31 -24.84 18.24 5.90
N ARG A 32 -24.94 19.22 6.79
CA ARG A 32 -23.86 20.19 7.06
C ARG A 32 -22.53 19.53 7.45
N ALA A 33 -22.57 18.39 8.14
CA ALA A 33 -21.36 17.65 8.49
C ALA A 33 -20.59 17.16 7.25
N THR A 34 -21.29 16.77 6.19
CA THR A 34 -20.65 16.37 4.93
C THR A 34 -20.01 17.58 4.24
N VAL A 35 -20.70 18.73 4.21
CA VAL A 35 -20.14 19.99 3.68
C VAL A 35 -18.85 20.36 4.41
N LYS A 36 -18.86 20.29 5.75
CA LYS A 36 -17.66 20.49 6.60
C LYS A 36 -16.55 19.50 6.25
N ARG A 37 -16.87 18.21 6.06
CA ARG A 37 -15.91 17.17 5.68
C ARG A 37 -15.31 17.41 4.29
N ALA A 38 -16.12 17.87 3.33
CA ALA A 38 -15.69 18.19 1.96
C ALA A 38 -14.74 19.38 1.89
N ILE A 39 -14.96 20.39 2.74
CA ILE A 39 -14.08 21.55 2.84
C ILE A 39 -12.75 21.14 3.51
N LYS A 40 -12.82 20.39 4.61
CA LYS A 40 -11.64 19.98 5.40
C LYS A 40 -10.72 19.03 4.64
N ASN A 41 -11.26 18.10 3.86
CA ASN A 41 -10.47 17.10 3.15
C ASN A 41 -10.59 17.27 1.61
N PRO A 42 -9.57 17.82 0.93
CA PRO A 42 -9.58 18.03 -0.52
C PRO A 42 -9.54 16.73 -1.32
N GLU A 43 -8.91 15.70 -0.77
CA GLU A 43 -8.77 14.40 -1.40
C GLU A 43 -9.49 13.34 -0.58
N GLN A 44 -10.65 12.87 -1.06
CA GLN A 44 -11.26 11.65 -0.52
C GLN A 44 -10.53 10.43 -1.09
N LYS A 45 -9.22 10.35 -0.90
CA LYS A 45 -8.49 9.12 -1.15
C LYS A 45 -8.84 8.15 -0.03
N TYR A 46 -9.06 6.91 -0.40
CA TYR A 46 -9.16 5.83 0.57
C TYR A 46 -7.81 5.71 1.28
N HIS A 47 -7.75 6.15 2.53
CA HIS A 47 -6.60 5.94 3.39
C HIS A 47 -6.88 4.69 4.23
N MET A 48 -6.15 3.63 3.94
CA MET A 48 -6.13 2.45 4.78
C MET A 48 -5.31 2.81 6.04
N ASN A 49 -6.00 3.08 7.15
CA ASN A 49 -5.36 3.52 8.40
C ASN A 49 -4.70 2.37 9.19
N VAL A 50 -4.89 1.13 8.76
CA VAL A 50 -4.39 -0.07 9.44
C VAL A 50 -3.62 -0.91 8.44
N GLU A 51 -2.40 -1.32 8.78
CA GLU A 51 -1.68 -2.31 7.99
C GLU A 51 -2.51 -3.60 7.96
N ARG A 52 -2.82 -4.10 6.75
CA ARG A 52 -3.53 -5.38 6.62
C ARG A 52 -2.69 -6.49 7.25
N ASP A 53 -3.35 -7.34 8.05
CA ASP A 53 -2.75 -8.57 8.52
C ASP A 53 -2.23 -9.39 7.33
N LYS A 54 -0.99 -9.86 7.46
CA LYS A 54 -0.32 -10.70 6.47
C LYS A 54 -0.23 -12.13 7.01
N PRO A 55 -1.35 -12.88 7.11
CA PRO A 55 -1.43 -14.13 7.87
C PRO A 55 -0.42 -15.19 7.43
N VAL A 56 -0.01 -15.20 6.16
CA VAL A 56 0.94 -16.19 5.62
C VAL A 56 2.39 -15.70 5.60
N ASN A 57 2.60 -14.39 5.50
CA ASN A 57 3.94 -13.82 5.31
C ASN A 57 4.58 -13.31 6.61
N GLY A 58 3.80 -13.07 7.66
CA GLY A 58 4.28 -12.46 8.91
C GLY A 58 5.46 -13.22 9.53
N ASP A 59 5.29 -14.50 9.82
CA ASP A 59 6.32 -15.29 10.50
C ASP A 59 7.53 -15.60 9.59
N PHE A 60 7.29 -15.70 8.28
CA PHE A 60 8.32 -16.03 7.30
C PHE A 60 9.11 -14.81 6.80
N GLU A 61 8.67 -13.57 7.06
CA GLU A 61 9.37 -12.36 6.61
C GLU A 61 10.83 -12.33 7.10
N LYS A 62 11.05 -12.68 8.38
CA LYS A 62 12.40 -12.76 8.96
C LYS A 62 13.27 -13.84 8.29
N ARG A 63 12.68 -14.99 7.97
CA ARG A 63 13.39 -16.12 7.35
C ARG A 63 13.73 -15.84 5.89
N ILE A 64 12.79 -15.24 5.15
CA ILE A 64 13.03 -14.75 3.78
C ILE A 64 14.16 -13.73 3.80
N LYS A 65 14.14 -12.77 4.73
CA LYS A 65 15.19 -11.77 4.88
C LYS A 65 16.56 -12.40 5.10
N HIS A 66 16.68 -13.30 6.07
CA HIS A 66 17.94 -13.96 6.36
C HIS A 66 18.51 -14.72 5.15
N LEU A 67 17.66 -15.46 4.42
CA LEU A 67 18.08 -16.20 3.23
C LEU A 67 18.53 -15.28 2.09
N LEU A 68 17.85 -14.14 1.89
CA LEU A 68 18.24 -13.18 0.86
C LEU A 68 19.56 -12.47 1.20
N GLU A 69 19.78 -12.10 2.46
CA GLU A 69 21.06 -11.54 2.94
C GLU A 69 22.19 -12.55 2.81
N TYR A 70 21.95 -13.80 3.24
CA TYR A 70 22.94 -14.86 3.08
C TYR A 70 23.30 -15.06 1.60
N ASN A 71 22.29 -15.12 0.73
CA ASN A 71 22.46 -15.30 -0.70
C ASN A 71 23.15 -14.11 -1.40
N SER A 72 22.91 -12.88 -0.94
CA SER A 72 23.56 -11.69 -1.52
C SER A 72 25.06 -11.69 -1.31
N ASN A 73 25.50 -12.22 -0.16
CA ASN A 73 26.90 -12.31 0.24
C ASN A 73 27.64 -13.51 -0.37
N GLN A 74 26.94 -14.44 -1.02
CA GLN A 74 27.58 -15.57 -1.69
C GLN A 74 28.31 -15.15 -2.98
N PRO A 75 29.39 -15.84 -3.36
CA PRO A 75 30.03 -15.66 -4.65
C PRO A 75 29.08 -16.03 -5.81
N LYS A 76 29.31 -15.46 -6.99
CA LYS A 76 28.41 -15.55 -8.16
C LYS A 76 27.97 -16.98 -8.50
N ASN A 77 28.87 -17.94 -8.38
CA ASN A 77 28.65 -19.36 -8.67
C ASN A 77 27.86 -20.12 -7.57
N GLN A 78 27.73 -19.54 -6.38
CA GLN A 78 26.99 -20.13 -5.25
C GLN A 78 25.67 -19.38 -4.98
N LYS A 79 25.40 -18.29 -5.71
CA LYS A 79 24.12 -17.57 -5.59
C LYS A 79 22.96 -18.44 -6.08
N LEU A 80 22.00 -18.65 -5.19
CA LEU A 80 20.75 -19.32 -5.45
C LEU A 80 19.82 -18.40 -6.25
N THR A 81 19.03 -19.02 -7.14
CA THR A 81 17.92 -18.34 -7.81
C THR A 81 16.78 -18.09 -6.84
N LYS A 82 15.95 -17.09 -7.11
CA LYS A 82 14.73 -16.82 -6.30
C LYS A 82 13.81 -18.04 -6.23
N ARG A 83 13.74 -18.84 -7.30
CA ARG A 83 12.98 -20.09 -7.31
C ARG A 83 13.54 -21.10 -6.31
N ARG A 84 14.87 -21.28 -6.24
CA ARG A 84 15.48 -22.19 -5.28
C ARG A 84 15.31 -21.73 -3.84
N ILE A 85 15.42 -20.42 -3.58
CA ILE A 85 15.17 -19.84 -2.25
C ILE A 85 13.71 -20.08 -1.82
N TYR A 86 12.76 -19.93 -2.73
CA TYR A 86 11.36 -20.24 -2.47
C TYR A 86 11.16 -21.71 -2.08
N GLU A 87 11.75 -22.65 -2.82
CA GLU A 87 11.67 -24.09 -2.51
C GLU A 87 12.20 -24.39 -1.10
N LEU A 88 13.35 -23.84 -0.71
CA LEU A 88 13.91 -24.00 0.64
C LEU A 88 12.99 -23.46 1.74
N ILE A 89 12.26 -22.39 1.45
CA ILE A 89 11.31 -21.79 2.39
C ILE A 89 10.03 -22.62 2.50
N CYS A 90 9.57 -23.20 1.39
CA CYS A 90 8.48 -24.17 1.36
C CYS A 90 8.83 -25.45 2.15
N GLU A 91 10.04 -25.97 1.99
CA GLU A 91 10.59 -27.07 2.82
C GLU A 91 10.58 -26.70 4.31
N GLY A 92 10.80 -25.42 4.63
CA GLY A 92 10.68 -24.86 5.97
C GLY A 92 9.25 -24.60 6.47
N GLY A 93 8.22 -24.99 5.74
CA GLY A 93 6.81 -24.90 6.13
C GLY A 93 6.06 -23.68 5.58
N TYR A 94 6.63 -22.93 4.64
CA TYR A 94 5.93 -21.80 4.01
C TYR A 94 4.81 -22.28 3.09
N LYS A 95 3.60 -21.77 3.32
CA LYS A 95 2.38 -22.12 2.57
C LYS A 95 1.97 -21.06 1.55
N GLY A 96 2.75 -19.99 1.41
CA GLY A 96 2.45 -18.92 0.46
C GLY A 96 2.80 -19.30 -0.97
N SER A 97 2.17 -18.64 -1.94
CA SER A 97 2.50 -18.82 -3.35
C SER A 97 3.88 -18.25 -3.71
N TYR A 98 4.43 -18.68 -4.84
CA TYR A 98 5.65 -18.09 -5.40
C TYR A 98 5.51 -16.57 -5.62
N SER A 99 4.35 -16.11 -6.09
CA SER A 99 4.08 -14.67 -6.27
C SER A 99 4.05 -13.89 -4.95
N SER A 100 3.51 -14.47 -3.89
CA SER A 100 3.54 -13.89 -2.55
C SER A 100 4.98 -13.78 -2.03
N PHE A 101 5.77 -14.84 -2.21
CA PHE A 101 7.19 -14.85 -1.86
C PHE A 101 7.97 -13.79 -2.63
N THR A 102 7.86 -13.73 -3.97
CA THR A 102 8.65 -12.77 -4.77
C THR A 102 8.29 -11.33 -4.48
N TYR A 103 7.01 -11.05 -4.17
CA TYR A 103 6.57 -9.74 -3.69
C TYR A 103 7.27 -9.36 -2.38
N GLN A 104 7.33 -10.26 -1.39
CA GLN A 104 8.03 -9.98 -0.13
C GLN A 104 9.54 -9.86 -0.33
N ALA A 105 10.13 -10.77 -1.10
CA ALA A 105 11.55 -10.76 -1.41
C ALA A 105 11.98 -9.43 -2.03
N ARG A 106 11.20 -8.91 -2.99
CA ARG A 106 11.47 -7.60 -3.60
C ARG A 106 11.44 -6.46 -2.57
N LYS A 107 10.42 -6.42 -1.70
CA LYS A 107 10.35 -5.41 -0.64
C LYS A 107 11.54 -5.48 0.32
N ILE A 108 11.99 -6.68 0.63
CA ILE A 108 13.13 -6.90 1.51
C ILE A 108 14.44 -6.49 0.81
N GLU A 109 14.64 -6.88 -0.44
CA GLU A 109 15.78 -6.45 -1.27
C GLU A 109 15.86 -4.93 -1.39
N GLU A 110 14.73 -4.25 -1.64
CA GLU A 110 14.63 -2.78 -1.67
C GLU A 110 15.05 -2.17 -0.33
N LYS A 111 14.58 -2.71 0.80
CA LYS A 111 14.98 -2.26 2.15
C LYS A 111 16.46 -2.50 2.46
N LEU A 112 17.04 -3.57 1.91
CA LEU A 112 18.44 -3.95 2.13
C LEU A 112 19.41 -3.31 1.14
N GLY A 113 18.93 -2.61 0.11
CA GLY A 113 19.77 -2.04 -0.93
C GLY A 113 20.42 -3.10 -1.85
N ILE A 114 19.97 -4.35 -1.78
CA ILE A 114 20.46 -5.46 -2.62
C ILE A 114 19.69 -5.39 -3.95
N ASN A 115 19.87 -4.31 -4.70
CA ASN A 115 19.07 -4.13 -5.92
C ASN A 115 19.70 -4.90 -7.10
N SER A 116 18.97 -5.90 -7.59
CA SER A 116 19.28 -6.65 -8.83
C SER A 116 18.36 -6.31 -10.00
N TYR A 117 17.41 -5.37 -9.83
CA TYR A 117 16.52 -4.92 -10.90
C TYR A 117 16.33 -3.40 -10.84
N SER A 118 17.30 -2.70 -11.42
CA SER A 118 17.07 -1.36 -11.95
C SER A 118 15.98 -1.42 -13.02
N LYS A 119 14.97 -0.56 -12.84
CA LYS A 119 14.09 0.04 -13.88
C LYS A 119 13.83 -0.80 -15.13
N CYS A 120 12.60 -1.28 -15.26
CA CYS A 120 11.87 -1.05 -16.51
C CYS A 120 10.94 0.14 -16.28
#